data_AF-A0A352Z3P6-F1
#
_entry.id   AF-A0A352Z3P6-F1
#
_cell.length_a   1.000
_cell.length_b   1.000
_cell.length_c   1.000
_cell.angle_alpha   90.00
_cell.angle_beta   90.00
_cell.angle_gamma   90.00
#
_symmetry.space_group_name_H-M   'P 1'
#
loop_
_entity.id
_entity.type
_entity.pdbx_description
1 polymer ?
#
loop_
_entity_poly.entity_id
_entity_poly.type
_entity_poly.pdbx_seq_one_letter_code
_entity_poly.pdbx_strand_id
1 'polypeptide(L)'
;MENNSIASTTPVYTLSVTADLSGIPVHSIRQYIDKGLVIPFKKKSSRNLFSQLDILRLKYINKLLTEDGLNIAGIRTLLALIPCWAVRHCSEKERESCQAFLSVTYPCWEASEKGTLCKNTNCRECEVYGIAENYPDFKSFIKAIIT
;
A
#
# COMPACT_ATOMS: atom_id res chain seq x y z
N MET A 1 -29.38 8.73 -15.15
CA MET A 1 -27.97 9.13 -15.15
C MET A 1 -27.25 8.10 -14.30
N GLU A 2 -26.59 7.13 -14.92
CA GLU A 2 -25.85 6.11 -14.19
C GLU A 2 -24.71 6.78 -13.44
N ASN A 3 -24.73 6.67 -12.11
CA ASN A 3 -23.63 7.09 -11.24
C ASN A 3 -22.45 6.15 -11.53
N ASN A 4 -21.65 6.50 -12.53
CA ASN A 4 -20.47 5.73 -12.91
C ASN A 4 -19.35 6.03 -11.91
N SER A 5 -19.46 5.48 -10.69
CA SER A 5 -18.46 5.65 -9.65
C SER A 5 -17.17 4.95 -10.07
N ILE A 6 -16.15 5.73 -10.39
CA ILE A 6 -14.81 5.23 -10.69
C ILE A 6 -14.28 4.46 -9.46
N ALA A 7 -13.80 3.23 -9.64
CA ALA A 7 -13.23 2.42 -8.55
C ALA A 7 -12.03 3.14 -7.91
N SER A 8 -11.90 3.08 -6.58
CA SER A 8 -10.86 3.79 -5.80
C SER A 8 -9.41 3.46 -6.20
N THR A 9 -9.20 2.32 -6.85
CA THR A 9 -7.91 1.82 -7.35
C THR A 9 -7.54 2.35 -8.75
N THR A 10 -8.49 2.99 -9.44
CA THR A 10 -8.32 3.49 -10.82
C THR A 10 -7.32 4.65 -10.85
N PRO A 11 -6.19 4.54 -11.58
CA PRO A 11 -5.15 5.56 -11.58
C PRO A 11 -5.47 6.72 -12.53
N VAL A 12 -6.03 7.80 -12.00
CA VAL A 12 -6.47 8.98 -12.78
C VAL A 12 -5.76 10.28 -12.39
N TYR A 13 -5.08 10.32 -11.25
CA TYR A 13 -4.44 11.53 -10.73
C TYR A 13 -2.96 11.61 -11.11
N THR A 14 -2.50 12.78 -11.53
CA THR A 14 -1.08 13.03 -11.75
C THR A 14 -0.36 13.28 -10.43
N LEU A 15 0.98 13.25 -10.43
CA LEU A 15 1.77 13.53 -9.23
C LEU A 15 1.44 14.90 -8.59
N SER A 16 1.25 15.95 -9.41
CA SER A 16 0.88 17.28 -8.89
C SER A 16 -0.51 17.28 -8.26
N VAL A 17 -1.51 16.72 -8.94
CA VAL A 17 -2.87 16.63 -8.39
C VAL A 17 -2.90 15.78 -7.11
N THR A 18 -2.10 14.72 -7.05
CA THR A 18 -1.96 13.88 -5.86
C THR A 18 -1.36 14.66 -4.68
N ALA A 19 -0.37 15.52 -4.93
CA ALA A 19 0.20 16.40 -3.92
C ALA A 19 -0.87 17.35 -3.36
N ASP A 20 -1.65 17.98 -4.24
CA ASP A 20 -2.72 18.90 -3.83
C ASP A 20 -3.80 18.19 -3.00
N LEU A 21 -4.27 17.02 -3.44
CA LEU A 21 -5.35 16.26 -2.77
C LEU A 21 -4.92 15.60 -1.46
N SER A 22 -3.64 15.23 -1.33
CA SER A 22 -3.08 14.65 -0.11
C SER A 22 -2.58 15.69 0.88
N GLY A 23 -2.29 16.92 0.42
CA GLY A 23 -1.58 17.93 1.21
C GLY A 23 -0.10 17.64 1.39
N ILE A 24 0.46 16.68 0.64
CA ILE A 24 1.85 16.23 0.77
C ILE A 24 2.70 16.79 -0.36
N PRO A 25 3.86 17.41 -0.08
CA PRO A 25 4.74 17.91 -1.12
C PRO A 25 5.19 16.83 -2.11
N VAL A 26 5.32 17.22 -3.38
CA VAL A 26 5.76 16.32 -4.47
C VAL A 26 7.08 15.60 -4.16
N HIS A 27 8.03 16.28 -3.51
CA HIS A 27 9.32 15.66 -3.17
C HIS A 27 9.16 14.55 -2.13
N SER A 28 8.27 14.71 -1.14
CA SER A 28 7.96 13.69 -0.13
C SER A 28 7.25 12.50 -0.75
N ILE A 29 6.30 12.72 -1.68
CA ILE A 29 5.64 11.63 -2.41
C ILE A 29 6.66 10.80 -3.19
N ARG A 30 7.61 11.43 -3.87
CA ARG A 30 8.71 10.71 -4.55
C ARG A 30 9.54 9.89 -3.56
N GLN A 31 9.89 10.48 -2.42
CA GLN A 31 10.61 9.76 -1.37
C GLN A 31 9.82 8.54 -0.87
N TYR A 32 8.49 8.64 -0.71
CA TYR A 32 7.67 7.50 -0.27
C TYR A 32 7.59 6.39 -1.31
N ILE A 33 7.59 6.73 -2.60
CA ILE A 33 7.69 5.76 -3.70
C ILE A 33 9.04 5.06 -3.66
N ASP A 34 10.14 5.82 -3.58
CA ASP A 34 11.50 5.28 -3.56
C ASP A 34 11.75 4.38 -2.33
N LYS A 35 11.03 4.65 -1.23
CA LYS A 35 11.07 3.85 0.01
C LYS A 35 10.02 2.73 0.03
N GLY A 36 9.35 2.46 -1.08
CA GLY A 36 8.39 1.36 -1.24
C GLY A 36 7.13 1.46 -0.38
N LEU A 37 6.80 2.67 0.09
CA LEU A 37 5.59 2.90 0.89
C LEU A 37 4.34 3.03 0.01
N VAL A 38 4.50 3.47 -1.24
CA VAL A 38 3.43 3.70 -2.23
C VAL A 38 3.87 3.16 -3.60
N ILE A 39 2.95 2.53 -4.33
CA ILE A 39 3.17 1.98 -5.67
C ILE A 39 2.42 2.84 -6.71
N PRO A 40 3.12 3.68 -7.49
CA PRO A 40 2.48 4.44 -8.56
C PRO A 40 2.11 3.53 -9.73
N PHE A 41 1.07 3.91 -10.48
CA PHE A 41 0.83 3.34 -11.79
C PHE A 41 1.75 3.98 -12.82
N LYS A 42 2.64 3.20 -13.45
CA LYS A 42 3.50 3.69 -14.53
C LYS A 42 2.76 3.63 -15.86
N LYS A 43 2.39 4.80 -16.40
CA LYS A 43 1.81 4.91 -17.75
C LYS A 43 2.89 4.63 -18.80
N LYS A 44 2.50 4.12 -19.98
CA LYS A 44 3.40 3.92 -21.14
C LYS A 44 4.21 5.17 -21.52
N SER A 45 3.69 6.36 -21.23
CA SER A 45 4.38 7.65 -21.46
C SER A 45 5.39 8.02 -20.36
N SER A 46 5.87 7.07 -19.55
CA SER A 46 6.77 7.26 -18.40
C SER A 46 6.27 8.18 -17.27
N ARG A 47 4.97 8.51 -17.25
CA ARG A 47 4.36 9.33 -16.19
C ARG A 47 3.72 8.44 -15.13
N ASN A 48 3.96 8.76 -13.86
CA ASN A 48 3.27 8.13 -12.74
C ASN A 48 1.85 8.69 -12.62
N LEU A 49 0.88 7.80 -12.46
CA LEU A 49 -0.48 8.11 -12.07
C LEU A 49 -0.80 7.45 -10.72
N PHE A 50 -1.74 8.03 -10.01
CA PHE A 50 -2.17 7.64 -8.68
C PHE A 50 -3.69 7.51 -8.67
N SER A 51 -4.19 6.67 -7.77
CA SER A 51 -5.63 6.48 -7.56
C SER A 51 -6.09 7.15 -6.27
N GLN A 52 -7.40 7.11 -6.01
CA GLN A 52 -7.96 7.60 -4.75
C GLN A 52 -7.39 6.82 -3.55
N LEU A 53 -7.23 5.51 -3.68
CA LEU A 53 -6.56 4.67 -2.68
C LEU A 53 -5.13 5.13 -2.37
N ASP A 54 -4.35 5.52 -3.40
CA ASP A 54 -2.99 6.05 -3.17
C ASP A 54 -3.02 7.36 -2.37
N ILE A 55 -4.03 8.22 -2.58
CA ILE A 55 -4.20 9.46 -1.81
C ILE A 55 -4.55 9.16 -0.36
N LEU A 56 -5.46 8.21 -0.09
CA LEU A 56 -5.79 7.78 1.27
C LEU A 56 -4.56 7.20 1.99
N ARG A 57 -3.79 6.37 1.27
CA ARG A 57 -2.55 5.80 1.76
C ARG A 57 -1.51 6.87 2.09
N LEU A 58 -1.36 7.88 1.24
CA LEU A 58 -0.48 9.02 1.48
C LEU A 58 -0.88 9.78 2.76
N LYS A 59 -2.18 10.06 2.94
CA LYS A 59 -2.69 10.69 4.17
C LYS A 59 -2.42 9.84 5.41
N TYR A 60 -2.58 8.52 5.30
CA TYR A 60 -2.25 7.60 6.39
C TYR A 60 -0.77 7.62 6.73
N ILE A 61 0.13 7.58 5.74
CA ILE A 61 1.58 7.72 5.94
C ILE A 61 1.90 9.06 6.63
N ASN A 62 1.27 10.16 6.20
CA ASN A 62 1.46 11.47 6.81
C ASN A 62 1.05 11.45 8.29
N LYS A 63 -0.13 10.90 8.62
CA LYS A 63 -0.57 10.72 10.01
C LYS A 63 0.45 9.95 10.84
N LEU A 64 0.94 8.81 10.33
CA LEU A 64 1.96 8.02 11.03
C LEU A 64 3.25 8.82 11.31
N LEU A 65 3.64 9.70 10.39
CA LEU A 65 4.83 10.56 10.54
C LEU A 65 4.59 11.72 11.53
N THR A 66 3.45 12.40 11.43
CA THR A 66 3.22 13.68 12.13
C THR A 66 2.51 13.53 13.46
N GLU A 67 1.59 12.59 13.57
CA GLU A 67 0.78 12.36 14.78
C GLU A 67 1.39 11.23 15.63
N ASP A 68 1.72 10.11 15.00
CA ASP A 68 2.20 8.91 15.73
C ASP A 68 3.72 8.91 15.96
N GLY A 69 4.44 9.88 15.40
CA GLY A 69 5.87 10.07 15.61
C GLY A 69 6.77 8.99 15.00
N LEU A 70 6.25 8.19 14.06
CA LEU A 70 7.07 7.21 13.34
C LEU A 70 7.98 7.92 12.34
N ASN A 71 9.12 7.31 12.05
CA ASN A 71 9.94 7.69 10.90
C ASN A 71 9.65 6.76 9.70
N ILE A 72 10.20 7.10 8.53
CA ILE A 72 10.00 6.32 7.29
C ILE A 72 10.41 4.85 7.45
N ALA A 73 11.50 4.56 8.17
CA ALA A 73 11.94 3.19 8.40
C ALA A 73 10.93 2.42 9.28
N GLY A 74 10.45 3.06 10.34
CA GLY A 74 9.40 2.53 11.21
C GLY A 74 8.10 2.25 10.45
N ILE A 75 7.68 3.15 9.56
CA ILE A 75 6.51 2.93 8.70
C ILE A 75 6.76 1.77 7.74
N ARG A 76 7.94 1.68 7.11
CA ARG A 76 8.26 0.56 6.22
C ARG A 76 8.19 -0.78 6.96
N THR A 77 8.74 -0.86 8.17
CA THR A 77 8.65 -2.05 9.02
C THR A 77 7.20 -2.33 9.43
N LEU A 78 6.43 -1.32 9.82
CA LEU A 78 5.01 -1.49 10.16
C LEU A 78 4.22 -2.11 9.00
N LEU A 79 4.46 -1.63 7.77
CA LEU A 79 3.83 -2.17 6.57
C LEU A 79 4.35 -3.58 6.21
N ALA A 80 5.60 -3.91 6.57
CA ALA A 80 6.15 -5.27 6.44
C ALA A 80 5.49 -6.27 7.41
N LEU A 81 5.03 -5.80 8.56
CA LEU A 81 4.35 -6.62 9.57
C LEU A 81 2.87 -6.86 9.27
N ILE A 82 2.33 -6.30 8.18
CA ILE A 82 0.98 -6.62 7.73
C ILE A 82 0.92 -8.13 7.46
N PRO A 83 0.02 -8.89 8.12
CA PRO A 83 -0.08 -10.33 7.93
C PRO A 83 -0.80 -10.65 6.60
N CYS A 84 -0.12 -10.39 5.48
CA CYS A 84 -0.69 -10.52 4.15
C CYS A 84 -1.19 -11.93 3.88
N TRP A 85 -0.60 -12.95 4.52
CA TRP A 85 -1.04 -14.34 4.42
C TRP A 85 -2.41 -14.59 5.03
N ALA A 86 -2.80 -13.82 6.06
CA ALA A 86 -4.13 -13.93 6.67
C ALA A 86 -5.18 -13.28 5.77
N VAL A 87 -4.87 -12.10 5.21
CA VAL A 87 -5.74 -11.38 4.26
C VAL A 87 -5.91 -12.17 2.95
N ARG A 88 -4.84 -12.74 2.43
CA ARG A 88 -4.84 -13.46 1.15
C ARG A 88 -5.16 -14.95 1.28
N HIS A 89 -5.40 -15.42 2.50
CA HIS A 89 -5.64 -16.83 2.82
C HIS A 89 -4.57 -17.78 2.26
N CYS A 90 -3.29 -17.38 2.34
CA CYS A 90 -2.18 -18.19 1.84
C CYS A 90 -2.04 -19.48 2.65
N SER A 91 -1.88 -20.60 1.96
CA SER A 91 -1.58 -21.91 2.56
C SER A 91 -0.20 -21.93 3.23
N GLU A 92 0.05 -22.89 4.12
CA GLU A 92 1.36 -23.05 4.78
C GLU A 92 2.49 -23.25 3.76
N LYS A 93 2.27 -24.10 2.76
CA LYS A 93 3.21 -24.33 1.66
C LYS A 93 3.57 -23.06 0.90
N GLU A 94 2.61 -22.15 0.70
CA GLU A 94 2.89 -20.86 0.06
C GLU A 94 3.71 -19.93 0.96
N ARG A 95 3.53 -20.00 2.28
CA ARG A 95 4.27 -19.17 3.24
C ARG A 95 5.74 -19.54 3.28
N GLU A 96 6.07 -20.83 3.21
CA GLU A 96 7.45 -21.34 3.23
C GLU A 96 8.35 -20.77 2.13
N SER A 97 7.76 -20.45 0.96
CA SER A 97 8.48 -19.92 -0.20
C SER A 97 8.28 -18.43 -0.43
N CYS A 98 7.49 -17.75 0.40
CA CYS A 98 7.12 -16.35 0.21
C CYS A 98 8.04 -15.42 1.01
N GLN A 99 8.84 -14.61 0.32
CA GLN A 99 9.71 -13.63 0.97
C GLN A 99 8.93 -12.59 1.79
N ALA A 100 7.70 -12.28 1.40
CA ALA A 100 6.84 -11.38 2.19
C ALA A 100 6.43 -11.98 3.55
N PHE A 101 6.40 -13.31 3.68
CA PHE A 101 6.14 -13.98 4.94
C PHE A 101 7.41 -14.07 5.80
N LEU A 102 8.57 -14.29 5.16
CA LEU A 102 9.84 -14.53 5.85
C LEU A 102 10.61 -13.24 6.21
N SER A 103 10.31 -12.11 5.55
CA SER A 103 11.01 -10.84 5.73
C SER A 103 10.19 -9.84 6.54
N VAL A 104 10.86 -9.10 7.42
CA VAL A 104 10.30 -7.96 8.17
C VAL A 104 10.79 -6.60 7.65
N THR A 105 11.57 -6.60 6.57
CA THR A 105 12.27 -5.39 6.09
C THR A 105 11.50 -4.63 5.02
N TYR A 106 10.50 -5.27 4.41
CA TYR A 106 9.71 -4.68 3.34
C TYR A 106 8.30 -5.24 3.28
N PRO A 107 7.33 -4.42 2.87
CA PRO A 107 5.96 -4.87 2.69
C PRO A 107 5.82 -5.90 1.57
N CYS A 108 4.73 -6.68 1.61
CA CYS A 108 4.54 -7.80 0.69
C CYS A 108 4.55 -7.41 -0.79
N TRP A 109 4.24 -6.16 -1.13
CA TRP A 109 4.26 -5.68 -2.52
C TRP A 109 5.67 -5.46 -3.08
N GLU A 110 6.68 -5.31 -2.22
CA GLU A 110 8.10 -5.18 -2.58
C GLU A 110 8.82 -6.53 -2.69
N ALA A 111 8.22 -7.61 -2.21
CA ALA A 111 8.82 -8.95 -2.27
C ALA A 111 8.97 -9.43 -3.71
N SER A 112 10.17 -9.89 -4.09
CA SER A 112 10.43 -10.40 -5.44
C SER A 112 9.83 -11.79 -5.63
N GLU A 113 9.98 -12.66 -4.63
CA GLU A 113 9.41 -14.01 -4.64
C GLU A 113 8.21 -14.12 -3.69
N LYS A 114 7.05 -14.47 -4.25
CA LYS A 114 5.77 -14.58 -3.52
C LYS A 114 5.13 -15.93 -3.78
N GLY A 115 4.31 -16.38 -2.83
CA GLY A 115 3.43 -17.54 -3.00
C GLY A 115 2.48 -17.39 -4.20
N THR A 116 1.95 -18.51 -4.67
CA THR A 116 1.17 -18.60 -5.92
C THR A 116 -0.02 -17.66 -6.00
N LEU A 117 -0.74 -17.44 -4.90
CA LEU A 117 -1.89 -16.51 -4.84
C LEU A 117 -1.51 -15.03 -5.02
N CYS A 118 -0.25 -14.68 -4.83
CA CYS A 118 0.23 -13.30 -4.89
C CYS A 118 1.20 -13.07 -6.05
N LYS A 119 1.78 -14.14 -6.60
CA LYS A 119 2.71 -14.08 -7.73
C LYS A 119 2.01 -13.51 -8.96
N ASN A 120 2.67 -12.59 -9.66
CA ASN A 120 2.16 -11.91 -10.86
C ASN A 120 0.82 -11.16 -10.68
N THR A 121 0.42 -10.86 -9.45
CA THR A 121 -0.79 -10.07 -9.18
C THR A 121 -0.48 -8.57 -9.13
N ASN A 122 -1.46 -7.74 -9.52
CA ASN A 122 -1.36 -6.30 -9.36
C ASN A 122 -1.57 -5.92 -7.89
N CYS A 123 -0.48 -5.63 -7.18
CA CYS A 123 -0.56 -5.25 -5.77
C CYS A 123 -1.38 -3.97 -5.52
N ARG A 124 -1.55 -3.08 -6.51
CA ARG A 124 -2.38 -1.87 -6.36
C ARG A 124 -3.87 -2.17 -6.22
N GLU A 125 -4.30 -3.35 -6.64
CA GLU A 125 -5.68 -3.84 -6.56
C GLU A 125 -5.84 -4.91 -5.47
N CYS A 126 -4.77 -5.19 -4.71
CA CYS A 126 -4.78 -6.18 -3.65
C CYS A 126 -5.31 -5.57 -2.35
N GLU A 127 -6.18 -6.31 -1.66
CA GLU A 127 -6.75 -5.94 -0.36
C GLU A 127 -5.69 -5.56 0.67
N VAL A 128 -4.51 -6.20 0.63
CA VAL A 128 -3.38 -5.90 1.51
C VAL A 128 -2.85 -4.47 1.29
N TYR A 129 -2.81 -4.00 0.05
CA TYR A 129 -2.43 -2.62 -0.24
C TYR A 129 -3.58 -1.65 0.08
N GLY A 130 -4.83 -2.14 -0.01
CA GLY A 130 -6.07 -1.44 0.30
C GLY A 130 -6.38 -1.21 1.78
N ILE A 131 -5.59 -1.74 2.73
CA ILE A 131 -5.89 -1.65 4.17
C ILE A 131 -6.12 -0.21 4.66
N ALA A 132 -5.40 0.77 4.11
CA ALA A 132 -5.54 2.18 4.49
C ALA A 132 -6.93 2.79 4.15
N GLU A 133 -7.70 2.17 3.26
CA GLU A 133 -9.07 2.58 2.94
C GLU A 133 -10.09 2.01 3.92
N ASN A 134 -9.80 0.83 4.49
CA ASN A 134 -10.77 0.06 5.29
C ASN A 134 -10.59 0.24 6.80
N TYR A 135 -9.43 0.70 7.26
CA TYR A 135 -9.10 0.75 8.68
C TYR A 135 -8.53 2.11 9.09
N PRO A 136 -9.01 2.72 10.20
CA PRO A 136 -8.57 4.03 10.64
C PRO A 136 -7.15 4.04 11.24
N ASP A 137 -6.67 2.87 11.67
CA ASP A 137 -5.36 2.66 12.27
C ASP A 137 -4.93 1.19 12.19
N PHE A 138 -3.64 0.93 12.38
CA PHE A 138 -3.08 -0.41 12.30
C PHE A 138 -3.63 -1.38 13.35
N LYS A 139 -3.97 -0.90 14.56
CA LYS A 139 -4.50 -1.75 15.63
C LYS A 139 -5.90 -2.22 15.31
N SER A 140 -6.74 -1.36 14.75
CA SER A 140 -8.08 -1.70 14.26
C SER A 140 -8.02 -2.76 13.15
N PHE A 141 -7.05 -2.64 12.25
CA PHE A 141 -6.77 -3.66 11.23
C PHE A 141 -6.38 -5.01 11.85
N ILE A 142 -5.41 -5.03 12.77
CA ILE A 142 -4.96 -6.27 13.42
C ILE A 142 -6.10 -6.95 14.19
N LYS A 143 -6.95 -6.18 14.89
CA LYS A 143 -8.13 -6.72 15.57
C LYS A 143 -9.07 -7.46 14.62
N ALA A 144 -9.31 -6.91 13.43
CA ALA A 144 -10.22 -7.51 12.45
C ALA A 144 -9.69 -8.81 11.82
N ILE A 145 -8.39 -9.08 11.91
CA ILE A 145 -7.77 -10.31 11.41
C ILE A 145 -7.70 -11.40 12.46
N ILE A 146 -7.48 -11.02 13.72
CA ILE A 146 -7.19 -11.97 14.82
C ILE A 146 -8.45 -12.32 15.63
N THR A 147 -9.52 -11.53 15.49
CA THR A 147 -10.83 -11.76 16.16
C THR A 147 -11.80 -12.38 15.17
#